data_AF-A0AAN9IK73-F1
#
_entry.id   AF-A0AAN9IK73-F1
#
_cell.length_a   1.000
_cell.length_b   1.000
_cell.length_c   1.000
_cell.angle_alpha   90.00
_cell.angle_beta   90.00
_cell.angle_gamma   90.00
#
_symmetry.space_group_name_H-M   'P 1'
#
loop_
_entity.id
_entity.type
_entity.pdbx_description
1 polymer ?
#
loop_
_entity_poly.entity_id
_entity_poly.type
_entity_poly.pdbx_seq_one_letter_code
_entity_poly.pdbx_strand_id
1 'polypeptide(L)'
;MVFTFCSIGTELTGDDRTNLYSNFGLLYPYGHEELDVCEDIDQVRAVMEKYPPYQSIFAKLSYGESQMLDKAFYEEEVKRLCLSYEQQFHYVVFFAYMRLREQEIRNLMWISECVAQNQKSRVHDSVVFIF
;
A
#
# COMPACT_ATOMS: atom_id res chain seq x y z
N MET A 1 1.42 6.17 -6.24
CA MET A 1 2.50 5.24 -5.87
C MET A 1 2.27 3.82 -6.41
N VAL A 2 1.30 3.04 -5.91
CA VAL A 2 0.98 1.72 -6.50
C VAL A 2 0.58 1.85 -7.98
N PHE A 3 -0.13 2.93 -8.32
CA PHE A 3 -0.45 3.27 -9.71
C PHE A 3 0.78 3.38 -10.62
N THR A 4 1.89 3.97 -10.14
CA THR A 4 3.12 4.11 -10.93
C THR A 4 3.69 2.73 -11.27
N PHE A 5 3.74 1.83 -10.30
CA PHE A 5 4.15 0.44 -10.49
C PHE A 5 3.25 -0.31 -11.49
N CYS A 6 1.94 -0.10 -11.42
CA CYS A 6 0.96 -0.72 -12.34
C CYS A 6 0.93 -0.10 -13.75
N SER A 7 1.42 1.13 -13.90
CA SER A 7 1.42 1.87 -15.18
C SER A 7 2.65 1.60 -16.06
N ILE A 8 3.71 1.00 -15.51
CA ILE A 8 4.92 0.67 -16.27
C ILE A 8 4.57 -0.38 -17.33
N GLY A 9 4.81 -0.04 -18.60
CA GLY A 9 4.49 -0.88 -19.77
C GLY A 9 3.09 -0.68 -20.35
N THR A 10 2.34 0.32 -19.88
CA THR A 10 1.04 0.73 -20.47
C THR A 10 1.19 1.92 -21.42
N GLU A 11 0.18 2.21 -22.24
CA GLU A 11 0.18 3.32 -23.22
C GLU A 11 0.07 4.73 -22.58
N LEU A 12 0.13 4.85 -21.25
CA LEU A 12 0.00 6.12 -20.54
C LEU A 12 1.26 6.98 -20.69
N THR A 13 1.06 8.25 -21.03
CA THR A 13 2.14 9.25 -21.08
C THR A 13 2.49 9.78 -19.68
N GLY A 14 3.68 10.37 -19.51
CA GLY A 14 4.11 10.98 -18.23
C GLY A 14 3.16 12.08 -17.74
N ASP A 15 2.71 12.94 -18.65
CA ASP A 15 1.73 13.99 -18.34
C ASP A 15 0.40 13.42 -17.81
N ASP A 16 -0.07 12.28 -18.35
CA ASP A 16 -1.27 11.60 -17.86
C ASP A 16 -1.04 10.97 -16.47
N ARG A 17 0.15 10.42 -16.20
CA ARG A 17 0.54 9.90 -14.88
C ARG A 17 0.55 11.00 -13.82
N THR A 18 1.08 12.16 -14.17
CA THR A 18 1.18 13.31 -13.26
C THR A 18 -0.21 13.81 -12.84
N ASN A 19 -1.18 13.82 -13.75
CA ASN A 19 -2.57 14.18 -13.45
C ASN A 19 -3.28 13.22 -12.48
N LEU A 20 -2.76 11.99 -12.31
CA LEU A 20 -3.33 10.98 -11.41
C LEU A 20 -2.69 11.01 -10.02
N TYR A 21 -1.66 11.83 -9.79
CA TYR A 21 -1.05 11.99 -8.48
C TYR A 21 -1.82 12.98 -7.61
N SER A 22 -1.98 12.64 -6.33
CA SER A 22 -2.58 13.54 -5.34
C SER A 22 -1.65 14.70 -5.02
N ASN A 23 -2.12 15.95 -5.04
CA ASN A 23 -1.29 17.14 -4.74
C ASN A 23 -0.94 17.34 -3.25
N PHE A 24 -0.88 16.27 -2.46
CA PHE A 24 -0.61 16.29 -1.03
C PHE A 24 0.07 14.99 -0.57
N GLY A 25 0.82 15.07 0.53
CA GLY A 25 1.55 13.94 1.11
C GLY A 25 3.07 14.12 1.03
N LEU A 26 3.82 13.11 1.46
CA LEU A 26 5.28 13.17 1.57
C LEU A 26 6.00 13.19 0.21
N LEU A 27 5.36 12.65 -0.82
CA LEU A 27 5.90 12.56 -2.17
C LEU A 27 5.68 13.86 -2.97
N TYR A 28 4.77 14.73 -2.54
CA TYR A 28 4.54 16.00 -3.20
C TYR A 28 5.52 17.07 -2.69
N PRO A 29 6.12 17.91 -3.55
CA PRO A 29 6.08 17.88 -5.02
C PRO A 29 7.21 17.04 -5.66
N TYR A 30 8.41 17.06 -5.06
CA TYR A 30 9.64 16.54 -5.68
C TYR A 30 9.61 15.03 -5.98
N GLY A 31 8.92 14.24 -5.15
CA GLY A 31 8.80 12.81 -5.39
C GLY A 31 7.95 12.49 -6.62
N HIS A 32 6.99 13.34 -6.99
CA HIS A 32 6.22 13.15 -8.22
C HIS A 32 7.04 13.47 -9.47
N GLU A 33 7.85 14.54 -9.42
CA GLU A 33 8.76 14.88 -10.52
C GLU A 33 9.75 13.73 -10.78
N GLU A 34 10.31 13.14 -9.72
CA GLU A 34 11.19 11.99 -9.87
C GLU A 34 10.46 10.73 -10.35
N LEU A 35 9.22 10.51 -9.91
CA LEU A 35 8.41 9.37 -10.35
C LEU A 35 7.93 9.50 -11.79
N ASP A 36 7.74 10.70 -12.31
CA ASP A 36 7.30 10.92 -13.69
C ASP A 36 8.33 10.40 -14.69
N VAL A 37 9.61 10.58 -14.36
CA VAL A 37 10.74 10.14 -15.19
C VAL A 37 11.04 8.63 -15.06
N CYS A 38 10.46 7.95 -14.07
CA CYS A 38 10.73 6.53 -13.83
C CYS A 38 10.09 5.61 -14.90
N GLU A 39 10.94 4.84 -15.59
CA GLU A 39 10.55 3.88 -16.64
C GLU A 39 10.55 2.42 -16.17
N ASP A 40 11.27 2.12 -15.09
CA ASP A 40 11.38 0.78 -14.52
C ASP A 40 11.05 0.72 -13.02
N ILE A 41 10.87 -0.49 -12.52
CA ILE A 41 10.52 -0.74 -11.11
C ILE A 41 11.66 -0.37 -10.15
N ASP A 42 12.91 -0.52 -10.60
CA ASP A 42 14.09 -0.29 -9.78
C ASP A 42 14.31 1.21 -9.52
N GLN A 43 14.02 2.06 -10.51
CA GLN A 43 13.98 3.50 -10.42
C GLN A 43 12.89 3.97 -9.46
N VAL A 44 11.67 3.40 -9.56
CA VAL A 44 10.58 3.71 -8.61
C VAL A 44 11.00 3.33 -7.19
N ARG A 45 11.62 2.16 -7.00
CA ARG A 45 12.14 1.74 -5.68
C ARG A 45 13.19 2.71 -5.16
N ALA A 46 14.14 3.14 -6.00
CA ALA A 46 15.18 4.07 -5.61
C ALA A 46 14.64 5.44 -5.16
N VAL A 47 13.60 5.95 -5.81
CA VAL A 47 12.90 7.18 -5.38
C VAL A 47 12.23 6.97 -4.03
N MET A 48 11.59 5.82 -3.83
CA MET A 48 10.81 5.53 -2.62
C MET A 48 11.68 5.27 -1.39
N GLU A 49 12.86 4.68 -1.57
CA GLU A 49 13.82 4.46 -0.50
C GLU A 49 14.40 5.76 0.08
N LYS A 50 14.30 6.89 -0.63
CA LYS A 50 14.68 8.22 -0.10
C LYS A 50 13.78 8.68 1.05
N TYR A 51 12.57 8.13 1.15
CA TYR A 51 11.57 8.56 2.12
C TYR A 51 11.44 7.54 3.26
N PRO A 52 11.75 7.91 4.52
CA PRO A 52 11.87 6.94 5.63
C PRO A 52 10.64 6.03 5.85
N PRO A 53 9.39 6.52 5.75
CA PRO A 53 8.21 5.66 5.90
C PRO A 53 8.15 4.56 4.85
N TYR A 54 8.47 4.88 3.60
CA TYR A 54 8.44 3.93 2.48
C TYR A 54 9.66 3.03 2.48
N GLN A 55 10.84 3.54 2.85
CA GLN A 55 12.07 2.75 2.98
C GLN A 55 11.85 1.50 3.83
N SER A 56 11.14 1.61 4.96
CA SER A 56 10.87 0.47 5.85
C SER A 56 9.97 -0.61 5.22
N ILE A 57 9.10 -0.22 4.29
CA ILE A 57 8.21 -1.11 3.54
C ILE A 57 9.03 -1.83 2.46
N PHE A 58 9.80 -1.08 1.67
CA PHE A 58 10.62 -1.61 0.57
C PHE A 58 11.82 -2.43 1.05
N ALA A 59 12.38 -2.14 2.23
CA ALA A 59 13.44 -2.95 2.83
C ALA A 59 12.98 -4.38 3.18
N LYS A 60 11.69 -4.58 3.43
CA LYS A 60 11.11 -5.90 3.71
C LYS A 60 10.77 -6.69 2.44
N LEU A 61 10.79 -6.03 1.28
CA LEU A 61 10.43 -6.62 -0.01
C LEU A 61 11.67 -7.13 -0.75
N SER A 62 11.67 -8.42 -1.05
CA SER A 62 12.65 -9.02 -1.95
C SER A 62 12.30 -8.66 -3.41
N TYR A 63 13.31 -8.66 -4.28
CA TYR A 63 13.12 -8.34 -5.71
C TYR A 63 12.11 -9.31 -6.35
N GLY A 64 11.00 -8.78 -6.90
CA GLY A 64 10.05 -9.53 -7.74
C GLY A 64 8.68 -9.84 -7.13
N GLU A 65 8.41 -9.47 -5.87
CA GLU A 65 7.16 -9.86 -5.18
C GLU A 65 6.13 -8.72 -5.10
N SER A 66 5.55 -8.33 -6.24
CA SER A 66 4.51 -7.27 -6.27
C SER A 66 3.29 -7.58 -5.39
N GLN A 67 2.91 -8.86 -5.24
CA GLN A 67 1.81 -9.25 -4.34
C GLN A 67 2.14 -9.05 -2.85
N MET A 68 3.42 -9.04 -2.48
CA MET A 68 3.84 -8.71 -1.11
C MET A 68 3.80 -7.21 -0.84
N LEU A 69 3.91 -6.37 -1.87
CA LEU A 69 3.93 -4.92 -1.70
C LEU A 69 2.56 -4.39 -1.22
N ASP A 70 1.47 -4.85 -1.83
CA ASP A 70 0.11 -4.47 -1.40
C ASP A 70 -0.16 -4.94 0.04
N LYS A 71 0.25 -6.16 0.38
CA LYS A 71 0.15 -6.67 1.75
C LYS A 71 0.93 -5.81 2.74
N ALA A 72 2.17 -5.45 2.42
CA ALA A 72 2.99 -4.60 3.28
C ALA A 72 2.38 -3.20 3.47
N PHE A 73 1.72 -2.65 2.44
CA PHE A 73 0.96 -1.41 2.57
C PHE A 73 -0.27 -1.56 3.48
N TYR A 74 -1.02 -2.65 3.35
CA TYR A 74 -2.15 -2.91 4.25
C TYR A 74 -1.71 -3.09 5.70
N GLU A 75 -0.59 -3.78 5.95
CA GLU A 75 -0.02 -3.92 7.28
C GLU A 75 0.39 -2.56 7.89
N GLU A 76 1.05 -1.71 7.10
CA GLU A 76 1.45 -0.38 7.57
C GLU A 76 0.25 0.56 7.73
N GLU A 77 -0.79 0.45 6.90
CA GLU A 77 -2.06 1.16 7.05
C GLU A 77 -2.74 0.77 8.36
N VAL A 78 -2.95 -0.52 8.61
CA VAL A 78 -3.55 -1.04 9.85
C VAL A 78 -2.77 -0.56 11.06
N LYS A 79 -1.43 -0.65 11.03
CA LYS A 79 -0.57 -0.18 12.12
C LYS A 79 -0.81 1.31 12.44
N ARG A 80 -0.87 2.17 11.42
CA ARG A 80 -1.10 3.61 11.62
C ARG A 80 -2.51 3.91 12.15
N LEU A 81 -3.51 3.17 11.69
CA LEU A 81 -4.88 3.31 12.18
C LEU A 81 -4.98 2.85 13.64
N CYS A 82 -4.30 1.76 14.01
CA CYS A 82 -4.22 1.32 15.40
C CYS A 82 -3.53 2.35 16.31
N LEU A 83 -2.41 2.95 15.86
CA LEU A 83 -1.74 4.03 16.59
C LEU A 83 -2.65 5.25 16.81
N SER A 84 -3.61 5.50 15.92
CA SER A 84 -4.56 6.60 16.13
C SER A 84 -5.44 6.41 17.35
N TYR A 85 -5.63 5.18 17.85
CA TYR A 85 -6.37 4.91 19.08
C TYR A 85 -5.58 5.16 20.37
N GLU A 86 -4.27 5.41 20.29
CA GLU A 86 -3.46 5.77 21.46
C GLU A 86 -3.74 7.20 21.94
N GLN A 87 -4.26 8.05 21.06
CA GLN A 87 -4.66 9.43 21.36
C GLN A 87 -6.15 9.49 21.69
N GLN A 88 -6.57 10.55 22.41
CA GLN A 88 -7.97 10.78 22.79
C GLN A 88 -8.46 12.13 22.27
N PHE A 89 -9.78 12.27 22.14
CA PHE A 89 -10.47 13.51 21.74
C PHE A 89 -10.12 14.05 20.34
N HIS A 90 -9.95 13.17 19.35
CA HIS A 90 -9.80 13.56 17.94
C HIS A 90 -10.76 12.76 17.04
N TYR A 91 -11.18 13.36 15.93
CA TYR A 91 -12.14 12.73 15.01
C TYR A 91 -11.54 11.59 14.16
N VAL A 92 -10.21 11.47 14.12
CA VAL A 92 -9.52 10.41 13.35
C VAL A 92 -9.95 9.00 13.76
N VAL A 93 -10.40 8.80 15.02
CA VAL A 93 -10.89 7.48 15.50
C VAL A 93 -12.06 6.93 14.68
N PHE A 94 -12.92 7.79 14.14
CA PHE A 94 -14.05 7.37 13.32
C PHE A 94 -13.58 6.88 11.94
N PHE A 95 -12.63 7.60 11.34
CA PHE A 95 -11.98 7.19 10.10
C PHE A 95 -11.23 5.87 10.28
N ALA A 96 -10.45 5.76 11.37
CA ALA A 96 -9.73 4.54 11.70
C ALA A 96 -10.67 3.35 11.88
N TYR A 97 -11.81 3.54 12.55
CA TYR A 97 -12.80 2.49 12.74
C TYR A 97 -13.35 1.97 11.41
N MET A 98 -13.75 2.87 10.52
CA MET A 98 -14.29 2.48 9.20
C MET A 98 -13.24 1.71 8.40
N ARG A 99 -12.00 2.20 8.35
CA ARG A 99 -10.91 1.55 7.60
C ARG A 99 -10.54 0.18 8.16
N LEU A 100 -10.47 0.03 9.48
CA LEU A 100 -10.20 -1.26 10.11
C LEU A 100 -11.33 -2.27 9.84
N ARG A 101 -12.59 -1.83 9.81
CA ARG A 101 -13.73 -2.69 9.44
C ARG A 101 -13.68 -3.12 7.96
N GLU A 102 -13.26 -2.24 7.05
CA GLU A 102 -13.02 -2.63 5.65
C GLU A 102 -11.95 -3.73 5.55
N GLN A 103 -10.86 -3.62 6.31
CA GLN A 103 -9.82 -4.65 6.36
C GLN A 103 -10.32 -5.98 6.95
N GLU A 104 -11.17 -5.94 7.97
CA GLU A 104 -11.77 -7.15 8.54
C GLU A 104 -12.66 -7.87 7.52
N ILE A 105 -13.49 -7.13 6.77
CA ILE A 105 -14.31 -7.70 5.69
C ILE A 105 -13.42 -8.35 4.62
N ARG A 106 -12.31 -7.70 4.24
CA ARG A 106 -11.32 -8.26 3.29
C ARG A 106 -10.72 -9.57 3.80
N ASN A 107 -10.34 -9.63 5.08
CA ASN A 107 -9.83 -10.86 5.70
C ASN A 107 -10.87 -11.98 5.68
N LEU A 108 -12.13 -11.68 6.03
CA LEU A 108 -13.22 -12.67 6.00
C LEU A 108 -13.49 -13.18 4.59
N MET A 109 -13.50 -12.29 3.59
CA MET A 109 -13.66 -12.65 2.19
C MET A 109 -12.56 -13.63 1.76
N TRP A 110 -11.29 -13.31 2.02
CA TRP A 110 -10.16 -14.18 1.69
C TRP A 110 -10.27 -15.57 2.33
N ILE A 111 -10.61 -15.63 3.63
CA ILE A 111 -10.80 -16.89 4.34
C ILE A 111 -11.94 -17.70 3.69
N SER A 112 -13.06 -17.04 3.37
CA SER A 112 -14.21 -17.69 2.74
C SER A 112 -13.86 -18.28 1.36
N GLU A 113 -13.07 -17.57 0.56
CA GLU A 113 -12.59 -18.02 -0.75
C GLU A 113 -11.63 -19.21 -0.62
N CYS A 114 -10.68 -19.16 0.32
CA CYS A 114 -9.77 -20.27 0.60
C CYS A 114 -10.52 -21.54 1.01
N VAL A 115 -11.57 -21.40 1.83
CA VAL A 115 -12.42 -22.51 2.25
C VAL A 115 -13.24 -23.05 1.07
N ALA A 116 -13.85 -22.18 0.26
CA ALA A 116 -14.63 -22.57 -0.90
C ALA A 116 -13.79 -23.31 -1.97
N GLN A 117 -12.52 -22.92 -2.13
CA GLN A 117 -11.57 -23.55 -3.05
C GLN A 117 -10.82 -24.74 -2.44
N ASN A 118 -11.10 -25.10 -1.19
CA ASN A 118 -10.41 -26.13 -0.42
C ASN A 118 -8.87 -25.94 -0.33
N GLN A 119 -8.40 -24.69 -0.39
CA GLN A 119 -6.98 -24.30 -0.29
C GLN A 119 -6.66 -23.78 1.12
N LYS A 120 -6.96 -24.60 2.14
CA LYS A 120 -6.84 -24.20 3.56
C LYS A 120 -5.41 -23.86 3.99
N SER A 121 -4.39 -24.34 3.27
CA SER A 121 -2.98 -24.04 3.55
C SER A 121 -2.61 -22.57 3.29
N ARG A 122 -3.35 -21.86 2.44
CA ARG A 122 -3.06 -20.49 1.98
C ARG A 122 -3.81 -19.41 2.74
N VAL A 123 -4.56 -19.79 3.77
CA VAL A 123 -5.39 -18.85 4.55
C VAL A 123 -4.51 -17.75 5.17
N HIS A 124 -3.30 -18.06 5.59
CA HIS A 124 -2.38 -17.11 6.21
C HIS A 124 -1.66 -16.18 5.21
N ASP A 125 -1.74 -16.44 3.92
CA ASP A 125 -0.96 -15.72 2.90
C ASP A 125 -1.37 -14.24 2.83
N SER A 126 -2.67 -13.95 2.84
CA SER A 126 -3.20 -12.59 2.60
C SER A 126 -3.90 -11.96 3.81
N VAL A 127 -4.05 -12.69 4.93
CA VAL A 127 -4.69 -12.13 6.13
C VAL A 127 -3.76 -11.12 6.79
N VAL A 128 -4.29 -9.92 7.08
CA VAL A 128 -3.59 -8.86 7.82
C VAL A 128 -4.19 -8.76 9.20
N PHE A 129 -3.36 -8.97 10.23
CA PHE A 129 -3.82 -8.93 11.63
C PHE A 129 -4.09 -7.50 12.09
N ILE A 130 -5.28 -7.29 12.66
CA ILE A 130 -5.72 -6.01 13.22
C ILE A 130 -5.40 -5.92 14.73
N PHE A 131 -5.10 -7.06 15.38
CA PHE A 131 -4.76 -7.21 16.79
C PHE A 131 -3.69 -8.29 16.98
#